data_AF-A0A4R3J6N8-F1
#
_entry.id   AF-A0A4R3J6N8-F1
#
_cell.length_a   1.000
_cell.length_b   1.000
_cell.length_c   1.000
_cell.angle_alpha   90.00
_cell.angle_beta   90.00
_cell.angle_gamma   90.00
#
_symmetry.space_group_name_H-M   'P 1'
#
loop_
_entity.id
_entity.type
_entity.pdbx_description
1 polymer ?
#
loop_
_entity_poly.entity_id
_entity_poly.type
_entity_poly.pdbx_seq_one_letter_code
_entity_poly.pdbx_strand_id
1 'polypeptide(L)'
;MGKPASVSLIFQKGKRKYELLILDDLGTERNSEYALGIVFSVIDRRYRSGRPLIVTTNFPIKQLKEETNIEKKRIYDRILEMCVPLYVSGSSYRSDIAHEKMGKMKTFFATDESSQAENIIEQTGTKTI
;
A
#
# COMPACT_ATOMS: atom_id res chain seq x y z
N MET A 1 -6.77 -22.23 -0.32
CA MET A 1 -6.33 -21.53 0.90
C MET A 1 -5.08 -20.73 0.54
N GLY A 2 -5.26 -19.53 0.00
CA GLY A 2 -4.17 -18.69 -0.53
C GLY A 2 -3.44 -17.98 0.60
N LYS A 3 -2.13 -18.20 0.72
CA LYS A 3 -1.29 -17.43 1.65
C LYS A 3 -1.39 -15.94 1.28
N PRO A 4 -1.56 -15.03 2.25
CA PRO A 4 -1.40 -13.61 1.97
C PRO A 4 0.06 -13.38 1.55
N ALA A 5 0.26 -12.62 0.48
CA ALA A 5 1.58 -12.14 0.09
C ALA A 5 2.07 -11.17 1.18
N SER A 6 2.67 -11.73 2.24
CA SER A 6 3.37 -10.99 3.26
C SER A 6 4.53 -10.28 2.59
N VAL A 7 4.48 -8.94 2.65
CA VAL A 7 5.57 -8.00 2.38
C VAL A 7 6.89 -8.61 2.83
N SER A 8 7.61 -9.22 1.89
CA SER A 8 8.93 -9.76 2.15
C SER A 8 9.90 -8.63 1.90
N LEU A 9 10.19 -7.90 2.96
CA LEU A 9 11.41 -7.11 3.08
C LEU A 9 12.58 -8.10 3.01
N ILE A 10 13.04 -8.45 1.80
CA ILE A 10 14.14 -9.41 1.64
C ILE A 10 15.47 -8.69 1.86
N PHE A 11 15.80 -8.48 3.13
CA PHE A 11 17.20 -8.35 3.56
C PHE A 11 17.68 -9.72 4.03
N GLN A 12 18.00 -10.61 3.10
CA GLN A 12 18.72 -11.85 3.44
C GLN A 12 20.17 -11.76 2.98
N LYS A 13 21.06 -11.87 3.96
CA LYS A 13 22.47 -12.26 3.83
C LYS A 13 22.61 -13.36 2.77
N GLY A 14 23.50 -13.15 1.81
CA GLY A 14 23.76 -14.06 0.70
C GLY A 14 23.43 -13.38 -0.62
N LYS A 15 24.38 -13.40 -1.56
CA LYS A 15 24.30 -12.81 -2.90
C LYS A 15 23.14 -13.41 -3.72
N ARG A 16 21.87 -13.15 -3.38
CA ARG A 16 20.75 -13.47 -4.28
C ARG A 16 20.74 -12.42 -5.37
N LYS A 17 21.32 -12.81 -6.52
CA LYS A 17 21.25 -12.05 -7.76
C LYS A 17 19.79 -12.10 -8.29
N TYR A 18 18.83 -11.38 -7.71
CA TYR A 18 17.50 -11.27 -8.33
C TYR A 18 17.54 -10.41 -9.60
N GLU A 19 16.99 -10.92 -10.70
CA GLU A 19 17.01 -10.27 -12.03
C GLU A 19 16.22 -8.97 -12.06
N LEU A 20 15.14 -8.91 -11.29
CA LEU A 20 14.32 -7.73 -11.06
C LEU A 20 14.21 -7.48 -9.55
N LEU A 21 14.09 -6.21 -9.16
CA LEU A 21 13.68 -5.82 -7.82
C LEU A 21 12.56 -4.80 -7.95
N ILE A 22 11.55 -5.00 -7.12
CA ILE A 22 10.46 -4.06 -6.95
C ILE A 22 10.57 -3.53 -5.53
N LEU A 23 10.66 -2.20 -5.40
CA LEU A 23 10.58 -1.51 -4.13
C LEU A 23 9.26 -0.75 -4.10
N ASP A 24 8.42 -1.11 -3.15
CA ASP A 24 7.11 -0.50 -3.01
C ASP A 24 7.13 0.58 -1.93
N ASP A 25 6.37 1.66 -2.16
CA ASP A 25 6.08 2.76 -1.24
C ASP A 25 7.31 3.47 -0.66
N LEU A 26 8.30 3.77 -1.53
CA LEU A 26 9.49 4.52 -1.15
C LEU A 26 9.10 5.92 -0.66
N GLY A 27 9.60 6.29 0.53
CA GLY A 27 9.34 7.56 1.18
C GLY A 27 8.42 7.49 2.39
N THR A 28 7.80 6.33 2.62
CA THR A 28 6.96 6.07 3.81
C THR A 28 7.73 5.42 4.95
N GLU A 29 9.00 5.05 4.72
CA GLU A 29 9.85 4.50 5.77
C GLU A 29 10.00 5.48 6.95
N ARG A 30 10.16 4.91 8.16
CA ARG A 30 10.52 5.70 9.32
C ARG A 30 11.83 6.44 9.01
N ASN A 31 11.88 7.74 9.26
CA ASN A 31 13.05 8.61 9.06
C ASN A 31 14.22 8.28 10.01
N SER A 32 14.52 7.01 10.28
CA SER A 32 15.71 6.61 11.01
C SER A 32 16.88 6.48 10.03
N GLU A 33 18.07 6.87 10.47
CA GLU A 33 19.30 6.73 9.69
C GLU A 33 19.57 5.28 9.28
N TYR A 34 19.22 4.33 10.16
CA TYR A 34 19.36 2.90 9.87
C TYR A 34 18.49 2.48 8.68
N ALA A 35 17.20 2.85 8.66
CA ALA A 35 16.30 2.49 7.57
C ALA A 35 16.80 3.10 6.25
N LEU A 36 17.21 4.36 6.29
CA LEU A 36 17.74 5.07 5.12
C LEU A 36 19.03 4.42 4.58
N GLY A 37 19.94 4.01 5.47
CA GLY A 37 21.17 3.31 5.10
C GLY A 37 20.91 1.96 4.42
N ILE A 38 19.88 1.23 4.85
CA ILE A 38 19.46 -0.02 4.20
C ILE A 38 18.93 0.25 2.79
N VAL A 39 18.05 1.24 2.62
CA VAL A 39 17.51 1.64 1.31
C VAL A 39 18.64 2.05 0.37
N PHE A 40 19.55 2.91 0.84
CA PHE A 40 20.72 3.33 0.08
C PHE A 40 21.56 2.14 -0.38
N SER A 41 21.88 1.21 0.52
CA SER A 41 22.71 0.04 0.18
C SER A 41 22.08 -0.84 -0.91
N VAL A 42 20.77 -1.01 -0.87
CA VAL A 42 20.01 -1.79 -1.86
C VAL A 42 20.02 -1.10 -3.23
N ILE A 43 19.68 0.20 -3.27
CA ILE A 43 19.65 1.00 -4.49
C ILE A 43 21.05 1.09 -5.10
N ASP A 44 22.07 1.41 -4.31
CA ASP A 44 23.44 1.58 -4.78
C ASP A 44 24.02 0.26 -5.34
N ARG A 45 23.67 -0.89 -4.76
CA ARG A 45 24.04 -2.19 -5.32
C ARG A 45 23.35 -2.47 -6.66
N ARG A 46 22.09 -2.06 -6.82
CA ARG A 46 21.35 -2.20 -8.08
C ARG A 46 21.91 -1.30 -9.16
N TYR A 47 22.16 -0.04 -8.82
CA TYR A 47 22.84 0.95 -9.66
C TYR A 47 24.17 0.41 -10.19
N ARG A 48 25.07 0.00 -9.29
CA ARG A 48 26.40 -0.53 -9.67
C ARG A 48 26.36 -1.84 -10.48
N SER A 49 25.26 -2.58 -10.43
CA SER A 49 25.10 -3.81 -11.21
C SER A 49 24.29 -3.62 -12.50
N GLY A 50 23.74 -2.42 -12.74
CA GLY A 50 22.92 -2.13 -13.92
C GLY A 50 21.67 -3.00 -14.03
N ARG A 51 21.18 -3.56 -12.93
CA ARG A 51 20.07 -4.52 -12.96
C ARG A 51 18.72 -3.83 -12.84
N PRO A 52 17.68 -4.35 -13.53
CA PRO A 52 16.34 -3.81 -13.48
C PRO A 52 15.83 -3.55 -12.05
N LEU A 53 15.16 -2.41 -11.92
CA LEU A 53 14.56 -1.89 -10.69
C LEU A 53 13.23 -1.22 -11.04
N ILE A 54 12.18 -1.54 -10.29
CA ILE A 54 10.91 -0.82 -10.29
C ILE A 54 10.75 -0.22 -8.90
N VAL A 55 10.37 1.05 -8.83
CA VAL A 55 10.10 1.75 -7.58
C VAL A 55 8.73 2.40 -7.66
N THR A 56 7.92 2.25 -6.61
CA THR A 56 6.70 3.06 -6.43
C THR A 56 6.94 4.07 -5.30
N THR A 57 6.34 5.24 -5.44
CA THR A 57 6.40 6.30 -4.41
C THR A 57 5.15 7.14 -4.52
N ASN A 58 4.71 7.66 -3.38
CA ASN A 58 3.63 8.63 -3.31
C ASN A 58 4.14 10.08 -3.45
N PHE A 59 5.45 10.30 -3.58
CA PHE A 59 6.01 11.63 -3.76
C PHE A 59 5.92 12.09 -5.22
N PRO A 60 5.56 13.37 -5.45
CA PRO A 60 5.62 13.94 -6.79
C PRO A 60 7.07 14.03 -7.25
N ILE A 61 7.29 13.88 -8.56
CA ILE A 61 8.62 13.90 -9.18
C ILE A 61 9.45 15.15 -8.81
N LYS A 62 8.77 16.30 -8.62
CA LYS A 62 9.38 17.56 -8.21
C LYS A 62 10.04 17.43 -6.83
N GLN A 63 9.38 16.78 -5.88
CA GLN A 63 9.89 16.59 -4.53
C GLN A 63 11.13 15.69 -4.50
N LEU A 64 11.21 14.68 -5.39
CA LEU A 64 12.42 13.85 -5.51
C LEU A 64 13.61 14.68 -6.01
N LYS A 65 13.39 15.56 -6.99
CA LYS A 65 14.45 16.39 -7.61
C LYS A 65 14.92 17.53 -6.70
N GLU A 66 14.02 18.07 -5.90
CA GLU A 66 14.26 19.23 -5.02
C GLU A 66 14.58 18.82 -3.57
N GLU A 67 14.82 17.54 -3.32
CA GLU A 67 15.20 17.05 -1.99
C GLU A 67 16.47 17.75 -1.48
N THR A 68 16.39 18.28 -0.26
CA THR A 68 17.47 19.07 0.37
C THR A 68 18.32 18.21 1.29
N ASN A 69 17.75 17.12 1.83
CA ASN A 69 18.51 16.17 2.63
C ASN A 69 19.49 15.40 1.72
N ILE A 70 20.79 15.58 1.98
CA ILE A 70 21.87 15.01 1.15
C ILE A 70 21.77 13.48 1.05
N GLU A 71 21.42 12.80 2.14
CA GLU A 71 21.33 11.34 2.17
C GLU A 71 20.18 10.83 1.31
N LYS A 72 19.00 11.46 1.41
CA LYS A 72 17.83 11.13 0.56
C LYS A 72 18.08 11.49 -0.90
N LYS A 73 18.67 12.66 -1.15
CA LYS A 73 19.01 13.14 -2.50
C LYS A 73 19.87 12.13 -3.26
N ARG A 74 20.90 11.57 -2.62
CA ARG A 74 21.75 10.53 -3.23
C ARG A 74 21.00 9.27 -3.63
N ILE A 75 19.94 8.92 -2.92
CA ILE A 75 19.08 7.77 -3.24
C ILE A 75 18.21 8.14 -4.44
N TYR A 76 17.54 9.30 -4.39
CA TYR A 76 16.64 9.75 -5.45
C TYR A 76 17.37 9.99 -6.77
N ASP A 77 18.56 10.59 -6.76
CA ASP A 77 19.36 10.81 -7.97
C ASP A 77 19.64 9.48 -8.70
N ARG A 78 20.05 8.43 -7.96
CA ARG A 78 20.28 7.09 -8.55
C ARG A 78 19.00 6.49 -9.11
N ILE A 79 17.87 6.64 -8.42
CA ILE A 79 16.58 6.14 -8.89
C ILE A 79 16.18 6.86 -10.17
N LEU A 80 16.31 8.19 -10.21
CA LEU A 80 15.96 9.02 -11.37
C LEU A 80 16.87 8.74 -12.58
N GLU A 81 18.12 8.33 -12.35
CA GLU A 81 19.03 7.90 -13.42
C GLU A 81 18.67 6.52 -13.97
N MET A 82 18.22 5.61 -13.10
CA MET A 82 17.89 4.22 -13.48
C MET A 82 16.46 4.01 -13.99
N CYS A 83 15.52 4.86 -13.57
CA CYS A 83 14.09 4.64 -13.75
C CYS A 83 13.46 5.73 -14.61
N VAL A 84 12.51 5.33 -15.46
CA VAL A 84 11.65 6.26 -16.19
C VAL A 84 10.42 6.57 -15.33
N PRO A 85 10.16 7.84 -14.98
CA PRO A 85 9.03 8.18 -14.12
C PRO A 85 7.69 7.99 -14.85
N LEU A 86 6.76 7.29 -14.21
CA LEU A 86 5.38 7.10 -14.65
C LEU A 86 4.43 7.66 -13.60
N TYR A 87 3.67 8.69 -13.96
CA TYR A 87 2.65 9.25 -13.06
C TYR A 87 1.33 8.48 -13.23
N VAL A 88 0.81 7.96 -12.13
CA VAL A 88 -0.48 7.27 -12.09
C VAL A 88 -1.47 8.16 -11.34
N SER A 89 -2.51 8.62 -12.03
CA SER A 89 -3.61 9.38 -11.45
C SER A 89 -4.84 8.50 -11.23
N GLY A 90 -5.74 8.93 -10.35
CA GLY A 90 -6.98 8.22 -10.06
C GLY A 90 -7.42 8.35 -8.60
N SER A 91 -8.67 8.01 -8.33
CA SER A 91 -9.16 7.85 -6.97
C SER A 91 -8.58 6.59 -6.32
N SER A 92 -8.56 6.58 -5.00
CA SER A 92 -8.13 5.41 -4.23
C SER A 92 -9.14 4.28 -4.39
N TYR A 93 -8.76 3.22 -5.11
CA TYR A 93 -9.56 1.99 -5.21
C TYR A 93 -9.87 1.38 -3.84
N ARG A 94 -8.97 1.58 -2.85
CA ARG A 94 -9.19 1.16 -1.46
C ARG A 94 -10.39 1.86 -0.83
N SER A 95 -10.61 3.13 -1.16
CA SER A 95 -11.72 3.92 -0.64
C SER A 95 -13.05 3.46 -1.22
N ASP A 96 -13.08 3.14 -2.51
CA ASP A 96 -14.28 2.64 -3.19
C ASP A 96 -14.71 1.29 -2.60
N ILE A 97 -13.76 0.37 -2.40
CA ILE A 97 -14.02 -0.91 -1.72
C ILE A 97 -14.48 -0.68 -0.28
N ALA A 98 -13.87 0.25 0.45
CA ALA A 98 -14.27 0.54 1.83
C ALA A 98 -15.70 1.08 1.91
N HIS A 99 -16.08 1.96 0.97
CA HIS A 99 -17.43 2.48 0.86
C HIS A 99 -18.44 1.36 0.54
N GLU A 100 -18.10 0.46 -0.38
CA GLU A 100 -18.94 -0.71 -0.71
C GLU A 100 -19.12 -1.64 0.49
N LYS A 101 -18.04 -1.94 1.22
CA LYS A 101 -18.08 -2.76 2.44
C LYS A 101 -18.96 -2.13 3.52
N MET A 102 -18.87 -0.82 3.70
CA MET A 102 -19.71 -0.08 4.65
C MET A 102 -21.18 -0.12 4.23
N GLY A 103 -21.47 -0.02 2.93
CA GLY A 103 -22.83 -0.16 2.38
C GLY A 103 -23.45 -1.51 2.71
N LYS A 104 -22.73 -2.61 2.44
CA LYS A 104 -23.15 -3.98 2.77
C LYS A 104 -23.40 -4.20 4.26
N MET A 105 -22.57 -3.60 5.10
CA MET A 105 -22.71 -3.68 6.55
C MET A 105 -23.97 -2.95 7.05
N LYS A 106 -24.26 -1.76 6.52
CA LYS A 106 -25.48 -1.02 6.85
C LYS A 106 -26.74 -1.79 6.46
N THR A 107 -26.75 -2.43 5.29
CA THR A 107 -27.89 -3.25 4.87
C THR A 107 -28.07 -4.47 5.76
N PHE A 108 -26.97 -5.12 6.18
CA PHE A 108 -27.02 -6.27 7.10
C PHE A 108 -27.63 -5.91 8.46
N PHE A 109 -27.20 -4.80 9.07
CA PHE A 109 -27.79 -4.34 10.33
C PHE A 109 -29.23 -3.85 10.18
N ALA A 110 -29.61 -3.25 9.04
CA ALA A 110 -30.99 -2.85 8.77
C ALA A 110 -31.94 -4.05 8.57
N THR A 111 -31.44 -5.16 8.02
CA THR A 111 -32.20 -6.43 7.90
C THR A 111 -32.36 -7.15 9.25
N ASP A 112 -31.40 -6.98 10.17
CA ASP A 112 -31.50 -7.54 11.51
C ASP A 112 -32.53 -6.79 12.38
N GLU A 113 -32.67 -5.46 12.23
CA GLU A 113 -33.70 -4.70 12.96
C GLU A 113 -35.13 -4.95 12.43
N SER A 114 -35.28 -5.22 11.12
CA SER A 114 -36.58 -5.60 10.54
C SER A 114 -37.00 -7.03 10.91
N SER A 115 -36.04 -7.93 11.14
CA SER A 115 -36.30 -9.29 11.65
C SER A 115 -36.73 -9.32 13.13
N GLN A 116 -36.41 -8.27 13.91
CA GLN A 116 -36.95 -8.12 15.26
C GLN A 116 -38.35 -7.49 15.27
N ALA A 117 -38.67 -6.63 14.30
CA ALA A 117 -40.00 -6.04 14.17
C ALA A 117 -41.08 -7.06 13.73
N GLU A 118 -40.73 -8.04 12.89
CA GLU A 118 -41.66 -9.11 12.48
C GLU A 118 -41.98 -10.08 13.63
N ASN A 119 -41.05 -10.30 14.57
CA ASN A 119 -41.28 -11.15 15.74
C ASN A 119 -42.18 -10.51 16.83
N ILE A 120 -42.44 -9.19 16.77
CA ILE A 120 -43.31 -8.50 17.74
C ILE A 120 -44.79 -8.51 17.30
N ILE A 121 -45.06 -8.56 15.99
CA ILE A 121 -46.43 -8.50 15.46
C ILE A 121 -47.17 -9.84 15.57
N GLU A 122 -46.47 -10.99 15.55
CA GLU A 122 -47.11 -12.30 15.76
C GLU A 122 -47.52 -12.59 17.22
N GLN A 123 -47.03 -11.83 18.21
CA GLN A 123 -47.38 -12.04 19.62
C GLN A 123 -48.56 -11.19 20.12
N THR A 124 -48.98 -10.15 19.40
CA THR A 124 -50.20 -9.38 19.74
C THR A 124 -51.40 -9.85 18.93
N GLY A 125 -51.68 -11.16 19.03
CA GLY A 125 -52.94 -11.74 18.58
C GLY A 125 -54.13 -11.17 19.35
N THR A 126 -54.61 -10.00 18.94
CA THR A 126 -55.93 -9.50 19.34
C THR A 126 -56.94 -10.02 18.33
N LYS A 127 -57.52 -11.18 18.65
CA LYS A 127 -58.65 -11.77 17.95
C LYS A 127 -59.85 -10.84 18.14
N THR A 128 -60.22 -10.10 17.10
CA THR A 128 -61.51 -9.42 17.01
C THR A 128 -62.61 -10.49 16.96
N ILE A 129 -63.56 -10.38 17.88
CA ILE A 129 -64.83 -11.13 17.90
C ILE A 129 -65.78 -10.49 16.89
#